data_AF-A0A3B0MLH2-F1
#
_entry.id   AF-A0A3B0MLH2-F1
#
_cell.length_a   1.000
_cell.length_b   1.000
_cell.length_c   1.000
_cell.angle_alpha   90.00
_cell.angle_beta   90.00
_cell.angle_gamma   90.00
#
_symmetry.space_group_name_H-M   'P 1'
#
loop_
_entity.id
_entity.type
_entity.pdbx_description
1 polymer ?
#
loop_
_entity_poly.entity_id
_entity_poly.type
_entity_poly.pdbx_seq_one_letter_code
_entity_poly.pdbx_strand_id
1 'polypeptide(L)' 'MRHSETYVRARIDANTKERATAALEAMGLSVSDAIRLLMLRVADEQRLPFDIKIPNATTRKAIAELEGGKGK' A
#
# COMPACT_ATOMS: atom_id res chain seq x y z
N MET A 1 -16.36 8.63 22.57
CA MET A 1 -15.27 8.37 21.60
C MET A 1 -15.57 9.24 20.38
N ARG A 2 -14.73 10.23 20.08
CA ARG A 2 -14.98 11.14 18.95
C ARG A 2 -14.73 10.31 17.69
N HIS A 3 -15.78 9.97 16.94
CA HIS A 3 -15.63 9.42 15.60
C HIS A 3 -15.04 10.54 14.73
N SER A 4 -13.72 10.69 14.74
CA SER A 4 -13.04 11.44 13.71
C SER A 4 -13.18 10.62 12.44
N GLU A 5 -14.07 11.05 11.53
CA GLU A 5 -14.14 10.53 10.17
C GLU A 5 -12.76 10.71 9.52
N THR A 6 -11.92 9.69 9.67
CA THR A 6 -10.53 9.72 9.25
C THR A 6 -10.53 9.30 7.80
N TYR A 7 -10.17 10.23 6.92
CA TYR A 7 -10.17 10.01 5.49
C TYR A 7 -8.76 9.67 4.99
N VAL A 8 -8.70 8.86 3.93
CA VAL A 8 -7.48 8.61 3.17
C VAL A 8 -7.51 9.50 1.93
N ARG A 9 -6.48 10.32 1.72
CA ARG A 9 -6.29 11.12 0.50
C ARG A 9 -4.92 10.84 -0.08
N ALA A 10 -4.88 10.43 -1.34
CA ALA A 10 -3.65 10.24 -2.10
C ALA A 10 -3.76 10.99 -3.43
N ARG A 11 -2.64 11.59 -3.87
CA ARG A 11 -2.56 12.19 -5.20
C ARG A 11 -2.24 11.09 -6.21
N ILE A 12 -3.02 11.02 -7.27
CA ILE A 12 -2.83 10.15 -8.43
C ILE A 12 -3.15 10.96 -9.69
N ASP A 13 -2.59 10.58 -10.83
CA ASP A 13 -2.96 11.19 -12.10
C ASP A 13 -4.39 10.81 -12.52
N ALA A 14 -5.00 11.65 -13.36
CA ALA A 14 -6.38 11.48 -13.77
C ALA A 14 -6.62 10.17 -14.54
N ASN A 15 -5.70 9.76 -15.40
CA ASN A 15 -5.84 8.55 -16.21
C ASN A 15 -5.86 7.29 -15.33
N THR A 16 -4.95 7.22 -14.37
CA THR A 16 -4.92 6.12 -13.39
C THR A 16 -6.21 6.08 -12.57
N LYS A 17 -6.71 7.24 -12.11
CA LYS A 17 -7.97 7.33 -11.37
C LYS A 17 -9.15 6.77 -12.17
N GLU A 18 -9.30 7.20 -13.41
CA GLU A 18 -10.41 6.80 -14.28
C GLU A 18 -10.39 5.30 -14.55
N ARG A 19 -9.23 4.76 -14.96
CA ARG A 19 -9.07 3.34 -15.26
C ARG A 19 -9.31 2.45 -14.03
N ALA A 20 -8.77 2.85 -12.87
CA ALA A 20 -8.97 2.10 -11.63
C ALA A 20 -10.43 2.15 -11.17
N THR A 21 -11.11 3.30 -11.30
CA THR A 21 -12.52 3.44 -10.92
C THR A 21 -13.41 2.55 -11.78
N ALA A 22 -13.24 2.59 -13.11
CA ALA A 22 -14.02 1.74 -14.02
C ALA A 22 -13.80 0.24 -13.77
N ALA A 23 -12.55 -0.17 -13.48
CA ALA A 23 -12.24 -1.56 -13.17
C ALA A 23 -12.91 -2.01 -11.85
N LEU A 24 -12.88 -1.18 -10.80
CA LEU A 24 -13.51 -1.49 -9.52
C LEU A 24 -15.03 -1.53 -9.62
N GLU A 25 -15.65 -0.61 -10.36
CA GLU A 25 -17.08 -0.60 -10.60
C GLU A 25 -17.54 -1.87 -11.35
N ALA A 26 -16.76 -2.32 -12.34
CA ALA A 26 -17.02 -3.59 -13.03
C ALA A 26 -16.93 -4.82 -12.09
N MET A 27 -16.21 -4.70 -10.97
CA MET A 27 -16.15 -5.71 -9.90
C MET A 27 -17.23 -5.51 -8.83
N GLY A 28 -18.07 -4.48 -8.94
CA GLY A 28 -19.09 -4.13 -7.94
C GLY A 28 -18.54 -3.47 -6.68
N LEU A 29 -17.36 -2.84 -6.76
CA LEU A 29 -16.68 -2.19 -5.64
C LEU A 29 -16.54 -0.68 -5.88
N SER A 30 -16.71 0.10 -4.82
CA SER A 30 -16.28 1.51 -4.86
C SER A 30 -14.77 1.63 -4.60
N VAL A 31 -14.19 2.77 -4.98
CA VAL A 31 -12.79 3.11 -4.64
C VAL A 31 -12.56 3.06 -3.13
N SER A 32 -13.54 3.51 -2.35
CA SER A 32 -13.47 3.49 -0.88
C SER A 32 -13.45 2.07 -0.32
N ASP A 33 -14.20 1.14 -0.92
CA ASP A 33 -14.20 -0.27 -0.49
C ASP A 33 -12.85 -0.92 -0.75
N ALA A 34 -12.28 -0.69 -1.94
CA ALA A 34 -10.96 -1.19 -2.30
C ALA A 34 -9.87 -0.66 -1.36
N ILE A 35 -9.88 0.64 -1.06
CA ILE A 35 -8.92 1.24 -0.11
C ILE A 35 -9.10 0.65 1.30
N ARG A 36 -10.35 0.48 1.76
CA ARG A 36 -10.62 -0.09 3.10
C ARG A 36 -10.10 -1.52 3.21
N LEU A 37 -10.37 -2.36 2.20
CA LEU A 37 -9.89 -3.74 2.15
C LEU A 37 -8.36 -3.81 2.12
N LEU A 38 -7.72 -2.95 1.34
CA LEU A 38 -6.25 -2.86 1.30
C LEU A 38 -5.69 -2.52 2.68
N MET A 39 -6.22 -1.50 3.36
CA MET A 39 -5.74 -1.09 4.68
C MET A 39 -5.91 -2.18 5.74
N LEU A 40 -7.05 -2.87 5.74
CA LEU A 40 -7.28 -4.01 6.64
C LEU A 40 -6.26 -5.12 6.39
N ARG A 41 -6.05 -5.49 5.12
CA ARG A 41 -5.13 -6.58 4.78
C ARG A 41 -3.68 -6.26 5.09
N VAL A 42 -3.26 -5.01 4.89
CA VAL A 42 -1.93 -4.53 5.28
C VAL A 42 -1.76 -4.56 6.80
N ALA A 43 -2.78 -4.17 7.56
CA ALA A 43 -2.73 -4.20 9.03
C ALA A 43 -2.59 -5.64 9.56
N ASP A 44 -3.33 -6.59 8.98
CA ASP A 44 -3.38 -7.98 9.45
C ASP A 44 -2.20 -8.82 8.95
N GLU A 45 -1.83 -8.69 7.67
CA GLU A 45 -0.82 -9.55 7.04
C GLU A 45 0.58 -8.92 6.97
N GLN A 46 0.71 -7.63 7.29
CA GLN A 46 1.96 -6.88 7.16
C GLN A 46 2.60 -6.98 5.76
N ARG A 47 1.78 -7.17 4.72
CA ARG A 47 2.22 -7.26 3.32
C ARG A 47 1.21 -6.58 2.38
N LEU A 48 1.70 -6.17 1.21
CA LEU A 48 0.83 -5.71 0.12
C LEU A 48 0.27 -6.91 -0.65
N PRO A 49 -0.90 -6.76 -1.31
CA PRO A 49 -1.50 -7.80 -2.14
C PRO A 49 -0.76 -8.02 -3.47
N PHE A 50 0.37 -7.35 -3.67
CA PHE A 50 1.27 -7.50 -4.81
C PHE A 50 2.72 -7.48 -4.32
N ASP A 51 3.59 -8.13 -5.06
CA ASP A 51 5.01 -8.20 -4.72
C ASP A 51 5.68 -6.83 -4.78
N ILE A 52 6.26 -6.42 -3.65
CA ILE A 52 7.12 -5.24 -3.61
C ILE A 52 8.52 -5.66 -4.02
N LYS A 53 8.87 -5.40 -5.29
CA LYS A 53 10.17 -5.80 -5.86
C LYS A 53 11.37 -5.05 -5.28
N ILE A 54 11.16 -3.90 -4.63
CA ILE A 54 12.24 -3.06 -4.12
C ILE A 54 12.24 -3.10 -2.59
N PRO A 55 13.30 -3.61 -1.95
CA PRO A 55 13.41 -3.59 -0.50
C PRO A 55 13.31 -2.16 0.03
N ASN A 56 12.64 -1.98 1.17
CA ASN A 56 12.54 -0.66 1.79
C ASN A 56 13.94 -0.14 2.20
N ALA A 57 14.06 1.17 2.48
CA ALA A 57 15.35 1.79 2.77
C ALA A 57 16.08 1.13 3.94
N THR A 58 15.35 0.71 4.98
CA THR A 58 15.89 0.00 6.14
C THR A 58 16.46 -1.36 5.75
N THR A 59 15.72 -2.13 4.95
CA THR A 59 16.18 -3.43 4.44
C THR A 59 17.39 -3.28 3.53
N ARG A 60 17.44 -2.26 2.67
CA ARG A 60 18.62 -1.97 1.84
C ARG A 60 19.84 -1.64 2.69
N LYS A 61 19.67 -0.86 3.76
CA LYS A 61 20.75 -0.53 4.69
C LYS A 61 21.26 -1.79 5.42
N ALA A 62 20.35 -2.63 5.91
CA ALA A 62 20.71 -3.88 6.55
C ALA A 62 21.47 -4.84 5.61
N ILE A 63 21.03 -4.95 4.34
CA ILE A 63 21.74 -5.73 3.32
C ILE A 63 23.16 -5.17 3.10
N ALA A 64 23.30 -3.86 2.91
CA ALA A 64 24.61 -3.22 2.72
C ALA A 64 25.54 -3.36 3.94
N GLU A 65 25.00 -3.34 5.16
CA GLU A 65 25.76 -3.57 6.39
C GLU A 65 26.26 -5.03 6.49
N LEU A 66 25.43 -6.00 6.09
CA LEU A 66 25.80 -7.41 6.01
C LEU A 66 26.86 -7.67 4.91
N GLU A 67 26.66 -7.13 3.71
CA GLU A 67 27.61 -7.26 2.58
C GLU A 67 28.95 -6.57 2.88
N GLY A 68 28.93 -5.48 3.65
CA GLY A 68 30.13 -4.79 4.12
C GLY A 68 30.84 -5.45 5.31
N GLY A 69 30.37 -6.63 5.78
CA GLY A 69 30.96 -7.35 6.90
C GLY A 69 30.77 -6.68 8.27
N LYS A 70 29.76 -5.79 8.40
CA LYS A 70 29.45 -5.04 9.63
C LYS A 70 28.18 -5.55 10.33
N GLY A 71 27.67 -6.72 9.93
CA GLY A 71 26.58 -7.38 10.65
C GLY A 71 27.02 -7.69 12.08
N LYS A 72 26.35 -7.09 13.07
CA LYS A 72 26.39 -7.57 14.44
C LYS A 72 25.43 -8.74 14.62
#